data_AF-A0A7S7AGT9-F1
#
_entry.id   AF-A0A7S7AGT9-F1
#
_cell.length_a   1.000
_cell.length_b   1.000
_cell.length_c   1.000
_cell.angle_alpha   90.00
_cell.angle_beta   90.00
_cell.angle_gamma   90.00
#
_symmetry.space_group_name_H-M   'P 1'
#
loop_
_entity.id
_entity.type
_entity.pdbx_description
1 polymer ?
#
loop_
_entity_poly.entity_id
_entity_poly.type
_entity_poly.pdbx_seq_one_letter_code
_entity_poly.pdbx_strand_id
1 'polypeptide(L)'
;MTKLGYTVNLKKTVLASLLGLGLSQSCFALEALTDESLSEATGEGVAFLPENFKMVFQKAEDNVANPQASWGDRTKDTGLIRIIPVGPLTSVATNAGAKKADIFLYGLALSQNDNNVTTRFSNVGVSSGTEKNPWILSVDTKNVPNFAGTSKDLSYLQLEAPLAQVGIQPLNTQTIKLGLWGDIFARNQTTAGSTSAVNPDTGAPIDSKGLEEKLRVQMIANGLLLEGSQIRLFQTLDGATTGTGGLSSTYNNTLGAGLLLRLNTHFNADGGTWADKVLRISTRETTGAAKDLKTPAIDGGAAAVFDTNEGLYIYSPNINLVLGSIYQPLIIDTPDGKNLSLELTRIPNQAAVYNKIYTDYGNLDSTTYTGSTCNVRYCGTTVSIGGTNYQGTTATHSSISIGKVAFSNNDRIMNADKASTTSGIVMKGTGADVNLGSAVIDGLLIQHFKMTTTGL
;
A
#
# COMPACT_ATOMS: atom_id res chain seq x y z
N MET A 1 33.56 -13.74 -78.75
CA MET A 1 33.88 -13.43 -77.34
C MET A 1 32.89 -12.38 -76.84
N THR A 2 31.83 -12.81 -76.16
CA THR A 2 30.83 -11.91 -75.58
C THR A 2 31.02 -11.90 -74.07
N LYS A 3 31.37 -10.73 -73.53
CA LYS A 3 31.59 -10.46 -72.11
C LYS A 3 30.35 -9.71 -71.61
N LEU A 4 29.57 -10.30 -70.70
CA LEU A 4 28.62 -9.56 -69.86
C LEU A 4 29.08 -9.72 -68.41
N GLY A 5 29.44 -8.60 -67.78
CA GLY A 5 29.71 -8.52 -66.35
C GLY A 5 28.51 -7.90 -65.65
N TYR A 6 28.16 -8.45 -64.48
CA TYR A 6 27.38 -7.74 -63.48
C TYR A 6 28.12 -7.81 -62.15
N THR A 7 28.89 -6.75 -61.87
CA THR A 7 29.34 -6.45 -60.51
C THR A 7 28.26 -5.58 -59.89
N VAL A 8 27.42 -6.14 -59.04
CA VAL A 8 26.49 -5.34 -58.24
C VAL A 8 27.30 -4.60 -57.19
N ASN A 9 27.68 -3.36 -57.49
CA ASN A 9 28.30 -2.47 -56.52
C ASN A 9 27.23 -1.98 -55.54
N LEU A 10 27.06 -2.68 -54.42
CA LEU A 10 26.28 -2.17 -53.30
C LEU A 10 26.97 -0.89 -52.80
N LYS A 11 26.32 0.27 -52.96
CA LYS A 11 26.87 1.54 -52.47
C LYS A 11 27.04 1.46 -50.96
N LYS A 12 28.21 1.83 -50.43
CA LYS A 12 28.49 1.86 -48.97
C LYS A 12 27.43 2.63 -48.18
N THR A 13 26.79 3.61 -48.81
CA THR A 13 25.65 4.37 -48.28
C THR A 13 24.41 3.50 -48.01
N VAL A 14 24.11 2.50 -48.85
CA VAL A 14 22.96 1.59 -48.67
C VAL A 14 23.17 0.64 -47.49
N LEU A 15 24.40 0.13 -47.33
CA LEU A 15 24.77 -0.72 -46.20
C LEU A 15 24.78 0.08 -44.88
N ALA A 16 25.26 1.33 -44.92
CA ALA A 16 25.22 2.23 -43.77
C ALA A 16 23.80 2.63 -43.37
N SER A 17 22.88 2.83 -44.32
CA SER A 17 21.46 3.08 -44.03
C SER A 17 20.74 1.86 -43.46
N LEU A 18 21.06 0.64 -43.92
CA LEU A 18 20.50 -0.59 -43.36
C LEU A 18 21.02 -0.87 -41.94
N LEU A 19 22.30 -0.59 -41.66
CA LEU A 19 22.84 -0.64 -40.31
C LEU A 19 22.25 0.46 -39.42
N GLY A 20 22.01 1.66 -39.95
CA GLY A 20 21.33 2.74 -39.24
C GLY A 20 19.88 2.42 -38.87
N LEU A 21 19.13 1.79 -39.78
CA LEU A 21 17.77 1.30 -39.54
C LEU A 21 17.72 0.07 -38.63
N GLY A 22 18.79 -0.75 -38.60
CA GLY A 22 18.93 -1.87 -37.67
C GLY A 22 19.40 -1.48 -36.27
N LEU A 23 19.93 -0.26 -36.11
CA LEU A 23 20.40 0.31 -34.83
C LEU A 23 19.48 1.39 -34.27
N SER A 24 18.48 1.85 -35.03
CA SER A 24 17.41 2.69 -34.49
C SER A 24 16.54 1.82 -33.59
N GLN A 25 16.70 1.97 -32.29
CA GLN A 25 15.73 1.46 -31.31
C GLN A 25 14.36 2.04 -31.68
N SER A 26 13.37 1.18 -31.92
CA SER A 26 11.98 1.57 -32.06
C SER A 26 11.47 2.07 -30.71
N CYS A 27 11.73 3.34 -30.40
CA CYS A 27 11.00 4.06 -29.38
C CYS A 27 9.62 4.42 -29.94
N PHE A 28 8.65 3.52 -29.78
CA PHE A 28 7.24 3.89 -29.93
C PHE A 28 6.89 4.81 -28.77
N ALA A 29 6.98 6.11 -28.99
CA ALA A 29 6.53 7.12 -28.04
C ALA A 29 5.14 7.59 -28.46
N LEU A 30 4.13 7.27 -27.64
CA LEU A 30 2.78 7.87 -27.60
C LEU A 30 2.23 8.32 -28.97
N GLU A 31 1.99 7.37 -29.87
CA GLU A 31 1.23 7.63 -31.09
C GLU A 31 -0.28 7.50 -30.78
N ALA A 32 -1.09 8.42 -31.28
CA ALA A 32 -2.53 8.40 -31.05
C ALA A 32 -3.17 7.23 -31.82
N LEU A 33 -3.57 6.18 -31.10
CA LEU A 33 -4.35 5.05 -31.63
C LEU A 33 -5.81 5.47 -31.80
N THR A 34 -6.45 5.00 -32.88
CA THR A 34 -7.87 5.24 -33.15
C THR A 34 -8.74 4.32 -32.28
N ASP A 35 -9.94 4.75 -31.91
CA ASP A 35 -10.86 3.97 -31.05
C ASP A 35 -11.12 2.54 -31.57
N GLU A 36 -11.13 2.35 -32.89
CA GLU A 36 -11.26 1.02 -33.53
C GLU A 36 -10.05 0.11 -33.18
N SER A 37 -8.83 0.66 -33.23
CA SER A 37 -7.60 -0.06 -32.88
C SER A 37 -7.41 -0.28 -31.37
N LEU A 38 -7.95 0.62 -30.53
CA LEU A 38 -8.00 0.46 -29.07
C LEU A 38 -8.93 -0.68 -28.63
N SER A 39 -9.97 -0.98 -29.42
CA SER A 39 -10.88 -2.11 -29.13
C SER A 39 -10.27 -3.49 -29.42
N GLU A 40 -9.28 -3.54 -30.32
CA GLU A 40 -8.55 -4.76 -30.70
C GLU A 40 -7.21 -4.92 -29.96
N ALA A 41 -6.67 -3.84 -29.39
CA ALA A 41 -5.43 -3.84 -28.62
C ALA A 41 -5.64 -4.42 -27.20
N THR A 42 -5.58 -5.74 -27.09
CA THR A 42 -5.46 -6.43 -25.80
C THR A 42 -4.00 -6.41 -25.32
N GLY A 43 -3.75 -5.87 -24.13
CA GLY A 43 -2.43 -5.94 -23.47
C GLY A 43 -1.53 -4.71 -23.57
N GLU A 44 -2.08 -3.53 -23.84
CA GLU A 44 -1.32 -2.29 -23.72
C GLU A 44 -1.13 -1.90 -22.25
N GLY A 45 0.11 -1.59 -21.89
CA GLY A 45 0.46 -1.13 -20.56
C GLY A 45 1.69 -0.23 -20.57
N VAL A 46 1.74 0.68 -19.62
CA VAL A 46 2.89 1.56 -19.37
C VAL A 46 3.75 0.89 -18.30
N ALA A 47 4.96 0.50 -18.70
CA ALA A 47 6.01 0.12 -17.75
C ALA A 47 6.78 1.37 -17.32
N PHE A 48 7.04 1.50 -16.03
CA PHE A 48 7.85 2.61 -15.51
C PHE A 48 8.71 2.16 -14.32
N LEU A 49 9.74 2.95 -14.05
CA LEU A 49 10.68 2.72 -12.95
C LEU A 49 10.75 4.00 -12.11
N PRO A 50 10.27 3.97 -10.86
CA PRO A 50 10.63 4.99 -9.89
C PRO A 50 12.14 4.89 -9.63
N GLU A 51 12.90 5.87 -10.10
CA GLU A 51 14.35 5.96 -9.88
C GLU A 51 14.69 7.18 -9.03
N ASN A 52 15.50 6.99 -7.98
CA ASN A 52 15.89 8.04 -7.05
C ASN A 52 14.68 8.85 -6.51
N PHE A 53 13.55 8.18 -6.32
CA PHE A 53 12.31 8.79 -5.86
C PHE A 53 12.41 9.13 -4.37
N LYS A 54 12.05 10.35 -4.00
CA LYS A 54 11.85 10.74 -2.60
C LYS A 54 10.82 11.85 -2.52
N MET A 55 10.08 11.88 -1.42
CA MET A 55 9.13 12.95 -1.13
C MET A 55 9.11 13.24 0.36
N VAL A 56 8.82 14.49 0.71
CA VAL A 56 8.53 14.89 2.09
C VAL A 56 7.58 16.07 2.11
N PHE A 57 6.57 16.00 2.99
CA PHE A 57 5.62 17.08 3.18
C PHE A 57 6.21 18.12 4.14
N GLN A 58 6.65 19.25 3.59
CA GLN A 58 7.15 20.39 4.36
C GLN A 58 6.10 21.50 4.42
N LYS A 59 6.29 22.45 5.34
CA LYS A 59 5.47 23.66 5.36
C LYS A 59 5.56 24.40 4.03
N ALA A 60 4.49 25.12 3.70
CA ALA A 60 4.47 26.00 2.54
C ALA A 60 5.56 27.08 2.66
N GLU A 61 6.25 27.34 1.57
CA GLU A 61 7.32 28.34 1.46
C GLU A 61 7.05 29.23 0.24
N ASP A 62 5.80 29.67 0.09
CA ASP A 62 5.29 30.27 -1.16
C ASP A 62 5.94 31.63 -1.50
N ASN A 63 6.67 32.24 -0.55
CA ASN A 63 7.28 33.56 -0.68
C ASN A 63 8.81 33.57 -0.49
N VAL A 64 9.50 32.44 -0.72
CA VAL A 64 10.97 32.40 -0.65
C VAL A 64 11.62 32.32 -2.02
N ALA A 65 12.76 32.98 -2.19
CA ALA A 65 13.47 33.07 -3.47
C ALA A 65 14.03 31.72 -3.97
N ASN A 66 14.28 30.77 -3.06
CA ASN A 66 14.81 29.44 -3.37
C ASN A 66 14.23 28.39 -2.39
N PRO A 67 13.03 27.86 -2.65
CA PRO A 67 12.42 26.85 -1.78
C PRO A 67 13.27 25.57 -1.69
N GLN A 68 14.10 25.28 -2.70
CA GLN A 68 14.97 24.10 -2.73
C GLN A 68 16.07 24.12 -1.65
N ALA A 69 16.49 25.30 -1.18
CA ALA A 69 17.43 25.40 -0.06
C ALA A 69 16.90 24.76 1.24
N SER A 70 15.58 24.61 1.36
CA SER A 70 14.91 24.06 2.54
C SER A 70 14.69 22.54 2.48
N TRP A 71 14.95 21.90 1.33
CA TRP A 71 14.71 20.47 1.14
C TRP A 71 15.54 19.57 2.06
N GLY A 72 16.62 20.07 2.66
CA GLY A 72 17.37 19.34 3.69
C GLY A 72 16.85 19.59 5.12
N ASP A 73 16.16 20.71 5.34
CA ASP A 73 15.79 21.20 6.67
C ASP A 73 14.58 20.45 7.23
N ARG A 74 14.85 19.48 8.12
CA ARG A 74 13.83 18.64 8.75
C ARG A 74 12.98 19.38 9.78
N THR A 75 13.39 20.58 10.21
CA THR A 75 12.57 21.41 11.11
C THR A 75 11.30 21.90 10.42
N LYS A 76 11.29 21.90 9.09
CA LYS A 76 10.16 22.31 8.24
C LYS A 76 9.22 21.18 7.86
N ASP A 77 9.42 19.95 8.36
CA ASP A 77 8.60 18.78 8.08
C ASP A 77 7.23 18.86 8.80
N THR A 78 6.49 19.93 8.55
CA THR A 78 5.19 20.26 9.16
C THR A 78 4.09 20.45 8.11
N GLY A 79 4.35 20.05 6.85
CA GLY A 79 3.29 19.90 5.85
C GLY A 79 2.34 18.80 6.31
N LEU A 80 1.04 19.01 6.18
CA LEU A 80 0.06 18.29 6.98
C LEU A 80 -1.05 17.60 6.18
N ILE A 81 -1.58 16.54 6.78
CA ILE A 81 -2.85 15.90 6.45
C ILE A 81 -3.70 15.98 7.71
N ARG A 82 -4.86 16.65 7.63
CA ARG A 82 -5.79 16.76 8.76
C ARG A 82 -6.95 15.77 8.57
N ILE A 83 -7.19 14.95 9.57
CA ILE A 83 -8.28 13.99 9.60
C ILE A 83 -9.24 14.39 10.71
N ILE A 84 -10.45 14.78 10.31
CA ILE A 84 -11.51 15.22 11.23
C ILE A 84 -12.64 14.20 11.18
N PRO A 85 -12.85 13.42 12.26
CA PRO A 85 -14.06 12.65 12.43
C PRO A 85 -15.29 13.58 12.38
N VAL A 86 -16.13 13.37 11.37
CA VAL A 86 -17.44 14.01 11.20
C VAL A 86 -18.54 13.07 11.69
N GLY A 87 -19.71 13.62 12.03
CA GLY A 87 -20.83 12.87 12.60
C GLY A 87 -20.90 12.91 14.13
N PRO A 88 -22.09 12.72 14.74
CA PRO A 88 -22.28 12.80 16.18
C PRO A 88 -21.65 11.60 16.90
N LEU A 89 -21.31 11.78 18.17
CA LEU A 89 -21.04 10.62 19.03
C LEU A 89 -22.35 9.90 19.33
N THR A 90 -22.30 8.57 19.44
CA THR A 90 -23.45 7.80 19.94
C THR A 90 -23.72 8.17 21.41
N SER A 91 -24.94 7.92 21.89
CA SER A 91 -25.26 8.11 23.32
C SER A 91 -24.38 7.24 24.21
N VAL A 92 -24.06 6.01 23.79
CA VAL A 92 -23.16 5.10 24.50
C VAL A 92 -21.75 5.69 24.61
N ALA A 93 -21.18 6.18 23.50
CA ALA A 93 -19.86 6.78 23.49
C ALA A 93 -19.82 8.07 24.33
N THR A 94 -20.85 8.90 24.23
CA THR A 94 -21.00 10.13 25.03
C THR A 94 -21.07 9.81 26.52
N ASN A 95 -21.85 8.81 26.93
CA ASN A 95 -21.98 8.39 28.33
C ASN A 95 -20.69 7.78 28.88
N ALA A 96 -19.87 7.17 28.03
CA ALA A 96 -18.53 6.68 28.38
C ALA A 96 -17.48 7.79 28.45
N GLY A 97 -17.85 9.05 28.22
CA GLY A 97 -16.93 10.20 28.23
C GLY A 97 -16.04 10.29 26.99
N ALA A 98 -16.39 9.61 25.89
CA ALA A 98 -15.63 9.70 24.66
C ALA A 98 -15.64 11.13 24.10
N LYS A 99 -14.50 11.55 23.57
CA LYS A 99 -14.31 12.83 22.89
C LYS A 99 -14.01 12.56 21.42
N LYS A 100 -14.41 13.47 20.53
CA LYS A 100 -14.02 13.35 19.12
C LYS A 100 -12.54 13.70 19.00
N ALA A 101 -11.82 12.96 18.16
CA ALA A 101 -10.46 13.32 17.81
C ALA A 101 -10.42 14.51 16.82
N ASP A 102 -9.29 15.21 16.76
CA ASP A 102 -8.83 16.00 15.62
C ASP A 102 -7.37 15.60 15.38
N ILE A 103 -7.08 15.02 14.20
CA ILE A 103 -5.81 14.35 13.94
C ILE A 103 -5.05 15.15 12.89
N PHE A 104 -3.81 15.49 13.21
CA PHE A 104 -2.87 16.13 12.29
C PHE A 104 -1.69 15.20 12.06
N LEU A 105 -1.50 14.76 10.82
CA LEU A 105 -0.32 14.02 10.40
C LEU A 105 0.60 14.96 9.65
N TYR A 106 1.85 15.05 10.09
CA TYR A 106 2.87 15.95 9.60
C TYR A 106 4.04 15.21 8.99
N GLY A 107 4.71 15.87 8.04
CA GLY A 107 6.03 15.45 7.60
C GLY A 107 6.05 14.08 6.94
N LEU A 108 4.93 13.67 6.32
CA LEU A 108 4.85 12.43 5.56
C LEU A 108 5.99 12.38 4.55
N ALA A 109 6.84 11.38 4.66
CA ALA A 109 8.07 11.28 3.89
C ALA A 109 8.32 9.85 3.41
N LEU A 110 8.74 9.71 2.16
CA LEU A 110 9.23 8.48 1.56
C LEU A 110 10.65 8.69 1.05
N SER A 111 11.56 7.80 1.43
CA SER A 111 12.97 7.85 1.01
C SER A 111 13.58 6.47 1.01
N GLN A 112 14.82 6.34 0.58
CA GLN A 112 15.59 5.12 0.78
C GLN A 112 15.84 4.89 2.27
N ASN A 113 15.72 3.64 2.71
CA ASN A 113 16.15 3.23 4.04
C ASN A 113 17.64 3.53 4.27
N ASP A 114 17.96 4.03 5.45
CA ASP A 114 19.29 4.48 5.91
C ASP A 114 19.72 3.75 7.20
N ASN A 115 19.00 2.70 7.60
CA ASN A 115 19.19 1.94 8.83
C ASN A 115 19.10 2.79 10.11
N ASN A 116 18.46 3.96 10.05
CA ASN A 116 18.28 4.85 11.17
C ASN A 116 16.80 4.92 11.57
N VAL A 117 16.50 4.59 12.82
CA VAL A 117 15.15 4.58 13.39
C VAL A 117 14.79 5.87 14.13
N THR A 118 15.66 6.87 14.11
CA THR A 118 15.48 8.16 14.79
C THR A 118 15.09 9.27 13.81
N THR A 119 15.50 9.15 12.55
CA THR A 119 15.21 10.11 11.47
C THR A 119 14.01 9.65 10.63
N ARG A 120 13.07 10.56 10.35
CA ARG A 120 11.88 10.27 9.52
C ARG A 120 12.20 10.16 8.02
N PHE A 121 13.30 10.78 7.58
CA PHE A 121 13.63 10.91 6.16
C PHE A 121 15.15 10.85 5.99
N SER A 122 15.63 10.01 5.08
CA SER A 122 17.08 9.88 4.82
C SER A 122 17.61 10.93 3.86
N ASN A 123 16.71 11.61 3.13
CA ASN A 123 17.05 12.50 2.01
C ASN A 123 17.80 11.83 0.85
N VAL A 124 17.78 10.50 0.79
CA VAL A 124 18.27 9.69 -0.34
C VAL A 124 17.07 9.12 -1.08
N GLY A 125 17.07 9.19 -2.41
CA GLY A 125 15.99 8.65 -3.22
C GLY A 125 16.05 7.13 -3.32
N VAL A 126 14.89 6.49 -3.31
CA VAL A 126 14.74 5.05 -3.47
C VAL A 126 14.47 4.73 -4.93
N SER A 127 15.10 3.67 -5.45
CA SER A 127 14.75 3.10 -6.76
C SER A 127 14.04 1.77 -6.56
N SER A 128 12.99 1.51 -7.35
CA SER A 128 12.16 0.31 -7.24
C SER A 128 11.88 -0.31 -8.60
N GLY A 129 12.10 -1.62 -8.71
CA GLY A 129 11.96 -2.36 -9.95
C GLY A 129 13.23 -2.39 -10.81
N THR A 130 13.16 -3.12 -11.91
CA THR A 130 14.21 -3.20 -12.94
C THR A 130 13.55 -3.25 -14.31
N GLU A 131 14.31 -3.06 -15.39
CA GLU A 131 13.77 -3.21 -16.77
C GLU A 131 13.10 -4.57 -17.02
N LYS A 132 13.55 -5.64 -16.34
CA LYS A 132 12.96 -6.99 -16.46
C LYS A 132 11.78 -7.25 -15.51
N ASN A 133 11.59 -6.38 -14.52
CA ASN A 133 10.54 -6.49 -13.51
C ASN A 133 10.16 -5.06 -13.05
N PRO A 134 9.50 -4.28 -13.93
CA PRO A 134 9.17 -2.88 -13.67
C PRO A 134 7.85 -2.75 -12.89
N TRP A 135 7.46 -1.50 -12.60
CA TRP A 135 6.06 -1.20 -12.29
C TRP A 135 5.26 -1.18 -13.59
N ILE A 136 4.03 -1.70 -13.56
CA ILE A 136 3.19 -1.86 -14.75
C ILE A 136 1.82 -1.26 -14.48
N LEU A 137 1.40 -0.32 -15.33
CA LEU A 137 0.01 0.12 -15.46
C LEU A 137 -0.56 -0.53 -16.72
N SER A 138 -1.46 -1.51 -16.61
CA SER A 138 -1.98 -2.25 -17.77
C SER A 138 -3.50 -2.38 -17.75
N VAL A 139 -4.08 -2.66 -18.91
CA VAL A 139 -5.45 -3.19 -19.02
C VAL A 139 -5.37 -4.64 -19.47
N ASP A 140 -6.02 -5.52 -18.70
CA ASP A 140 -6.06 -6.95 -18.97
C ASP A 140 -7.49 -7.47 -18.90
N THR A 141 -7.75 -8.60 -19.57
CA THR A 141 -9.04 -9.29 -19.54
C THR A 141 -8.85 -10.71 -19.04
N LYS A 142 -9.70 -11.14 -18.09
CA LYS A 142 -9.68 -12.50 -17.57
C LYS A 142 -11.07 -13.10 -17.55
N ASN A 143 -11.17 -14.37 -17.92
CA ASN A 143 -12.39 -15.13 -17.79
C ASN A 143 -12.61 -15.56 -16.32
N VAL A 144 -13.68 -15.06 -15.71
CA VAL A 144 -14.03 -15.30 -14.29
C VAL A 144 -15.53 -15.57 -14.15
N PRO A 145 -15.97 -16.35 -13.15
CA PRO A 145 -17.40 -16.55 -12.90
C PRO A 145 -18.05 -15.25 -12.42
N ASN A 146 -19.22 -14.94 -12.96
CA ASN A 146 -20.09 -13.88 -12.48
C ASN A 146 -20.78 -14.30 -11.16
N PHE A 147 -21.64 -13.45 -10.59
CA PHE A 147 -22.30 -13.75 -9.31
C PHE A 147 -23.27 -14.94 -9.36
N ALA A 148 -23.73 -15.34 -10.55
CA ALA A 148 -24.54 -16.53 -10.79
C ALA A 148 -23.71 -17.80 -11.06
N GLY A 149 -22.37 -17.69 -11.10
CA GLY A 149 -21.46 -18.81 -11.37
C GLY A 149 -21.18 -19.07 -12.85
N THR A 150 -21.64 -18.20 -13.75
CA THR A 150 -21.41 -18.30 -15.20
C THR A 150 -20.11 -17.60 -15.58
N SER A 151 -19.22 -18.27 -16.30
CA SER A 151 -17.95 -17.69 -16.77
C SER A 151 -18.20 -16.55 -17.76
N LYS A 152 -17.58 -15.39 -17.51
CA LYS A 152 -17.60 -14.22 -18.37
C LYS A 152 -16.24 -13.53 -18.37
N ASP A 153 -15.97 -12.77 -19.42
CA ASP A 153 -14.77 -11.96 -19.50
C ASP A 153 -14.94 -10.71 -18.64
N LEU A 154 -13.95 -10.46 -17.80
CA LEU A 154 -13.83 -9.27 -16.97
C LEU A 154 -12.56 -8.51 -17.38
N SER A 155 -12.75 -7.33 -17.94
CA SER A 155 -11.66 -6.39 -18.19
C SER A 155 -11.40 -5.53 -16.96
N TYR A 156 -10.12 -5.31 -16.64
CA TYR A 156 -9.70 -4.49 -15.51
C TYR A 156 -8.48 -3.64 -15.86
N LEU A 157 -8.46 -2.42 -15.31
CA LEU A 157 -7.27 -1.58 -15.23
C LEU A 157 -6.48 -1.97 -13.99
N GLN A 158 -5.18 -2.16 -14.08
CA GLN A 158 -4.34 -2.50 -12.94
C GLN A 158 -3.06 -1.67 -12.86
N LEU A 159 -2.65 -1.38 -11.63
CA LEU A 159 -1.30 -0.94 -11.30
C LEU A 159 -0.64 -2.05 -10.48
N GLU A 160 0.45 -2.61 -10.99
CA GLU A 160 1.22 -3.70 -10.41
C GLU A 160 2.64 -3.23 -10.07
N ALA A 161 3.06 -3.49 -8.83
CA ALA A 161 4.44 -3.33 -8.40
C ALA A 161 5.30 -4.50 -8.92
N PRO A 162 6.63 -4.33 -9.03
CA PRO A 162 7.54 -5.41 -9.43
C PRO A 162 7.22 -6.71 -8.69
N LEU A 163 7.14 -7.83 -9.40
CA LEU A 163 6.78 -9.10 -8.79
C LEU A 163 7.86 -9.56 -7.80
N ALA A 164 7.45 -10.15 -6.68
CA ALA A 164 8.40 -10.72 -5.73
C ALA A 164 8.96 -12.03 -6.28
N GLN A 165 10.27 -12.24 -6.23
CA GLN A 165 10.88 -13.50 -6.67
C GLN A 165 10.62 -14.63 -5.67
N VAL A 166 10.55 -15.86 -6.18
CA VAL A 166 10.41 -17.07 -5.35
C VAL A 166 11.76 -17.44 -4.76
N GLY A 167 11.82 -17.68 -3.44
CA GLY A 167 13.02 -18.18 -2.76
C GLY A 167 14.17 -17.19 -2.67
N ILE A 168 14.00 -15.95 -3.15
CA ILE A 168 15.05 -14.94 -3.24
C ILE A 168 14.67 -13.74 -2.38
N GLN A 169 15.57 -13.39 -1.46
CA GLN A 169 15.58 -12.08 -0.83
C GLN A 169 15.75 -11.02 -1.91
N PRO A 170 14.92 -9.97 -1.95
CA PRO A 170 15.20 -8.81 -2.79
C PRO A 170 16.64 -8.34 -2.55
N LEU A 171 17.46 -8.39 -3.60
CA LEU A 171 18.87 -8.01 -3.54
C LEU A 171 19.05 -6.49 -3.41
N ASN A 172 17.95 -5.71 -3.54
CA ASN A 172 17.96 -4.27 -3.50
C ASN A 172 18.26 -3.79 -2.07
N THR A 173 19.44 -3.23 -1.87
CA THR A 173 19.83 -2.42 -0.70
C THR A 173 19.01 -1.11 -0.56
N GLN A 174 17.98 -0.93 -1.39
CA GLN A 174 17.16 0.26 -1.52
C GLN A 174 15.70 -0.04 -1.14
N THR A 175 15.48 -0.54 0.08
CA THR A 175 14.13 -0.64 0.65
C THR A 175 13.58 0.74 1.00
N ILE A 176 12.27 0.88 1.11
CA ILE A 176 11.61 2.15 1.41
C ILE A 176 11.65 2.43 2.92
N LYS A 177 11.96 3.68 3.27
CA LYS A 177 11.68 4.30 4.58
C LYS A 177 10.44 5.19 4.44
N LEU A 178 9.45 4.93 5.29
CA LEU A 178 8.29 5.78 5.49
C LEU A 178 8.40 6.44 6.87
N GLY A 179 8.40 7.77 6.90
CA GLY A 179 8.41 8.53 8.15
C GLY A 179 7.26 9.53 8.20
N LEU A 180 6.67 9.68 9.37
CA LEU A 180 5.72 10.76 9.68
C LEU A 180 5.72 11.03 11.18
N TRP A 181 5.12 12.14 11.57
CA TRP A 181 4.78 12.41 12.97
C TRP A 181 3.43 13.09 13.02
N GLY A 182 2.83 13.28 14.19
CA GLY A 182 1.49 13.84 14.26
C GLY A 182 1.05 14.21 15.66
N ASP A 183 -0.01 15.00 15.70
CA ASP A 183 -0.74 15.39 16.90
C ASP A 183 -2.17 14.88 16.82
N ILE A 184 -2.60 14.16 17.85
CA ILE A 184 -3.96 13.66 18.00
C ILE A 184 -4.57 14.39 19.19
N PHE A 185 -5.59 15.21 18.93
CA PHE A 185 -6.26 15.99 19.96
C PHE A 185 -7.61 15.41 20.34
N ALA A 186 -7.93 15.41 21.63
CA ALA A 186 -9.31 15.25 22.08
C ALA A 186 -10.03 16.60 22.06
N ARG A 187 -11.24 16.63 21.48
CA ARG A 187 -12.06 17.85 21.37
C ARG A 187 -13.07 17.98 22.50
N ASN A 188 -13.17 19.19 23.07
CA ASN A 188 -14.24 19.61 23.95
C ASN A 188 -15.48 20.01 23.12
N GLN A 189 -16.53 19.21 23.23
CA GLN A 189 -17.79 19.45 22.51
C GLN A 189 -18.63 20.59 23.10
N THR A 190 -18.34 21.03 24.32
CA THR A 190 -19.05 22.12 25.01
C THR A 190 -18.50 23.50 24.66
N THR A 191 -17.32 23.57 24.04
CA THR A 191 -16.72 24.84 23.61
C THR A 191 -17.34 25.28 22.28
N ALA A 192 -18.15 26.34 22.31
CA ALA A 192 -18.77 26.92 21.12
C ALA A 192 -17.69 27.33 20.09
N GLY A 193 -17.87 26.92 18.84
CA GLY A 193 -16.96 27.28 17.74
C GLY A 193 -15.61 26.55 17.72
N SER A 194 -15.43 25.49 18.53
CA SER A 194 -14.17 24.74 18.77
C SER A 194 -13.36 24.33 17.53
N THR A 195 -13.90 24.36 16.32
CA THR A 195 -13.14 24.16 15.07
C THR A 195 -13.79 24.87 13.87
N SER A 196 -14.65 25.88 14.08
CA SER A 196 -15.55 26.37 13.01
C SER A 196 -14.88 27.35 12.05
N ALA A 197 -13.87 28.10 12.49
CA ALA A 197 -13.07 28.96 11.64
C ALA A 197 -11.76 28.25 11.29
N VAL A 198 -11.53 28.03 10.00
CA VAL A 198 -10.32 27.42 9.46
C VAL A 198 -9.43 28.48 8.84
N ASN A 199 -8.12 28.34 9.04
CA ASN A 199 -7.12 29.09 8.28
C ASN A 199 -7.16 28.59 6.83
N PRO A 200 -7.38 29.46 5.83
CA PRO A 200 -7.46 29.05 4.43
C PRO A 200 -6.14 28.49 3.89
N ASP A 201 -5.00 28.88 4.46
CA ASP A 201 -3.67 28.46 4.01
C ASP A 201 -3.29 27.08 4.57
N THR A 202 -3.63 26.79 5.83
CA THR A 202 -3.25 25.52 6.50
C THR A 202 -4.39 24.51 6.62
N GLY A 203 -5.64 24.91 6.39
CA GLY A 203 -6.84 24.08 6.61
C GLY A 203 -7.10 23.70 8.09
N ALA A 204 -6.31 24.23 9.02
CA ALA A 204 -6.40 23.98 10.45
C ALA A 204 -7.28 25.03 11.15
N PRO A 205 -7.75 24.78 12.38
CA PRO A 205 -8.41 25.81 13.18
C PRO A 205 -7.50 27.03 13.37
N ILE A 206 -8.09 28.23 13.41
CA ILE A 206 -7.33 29.47 13.64
C ILE A 206 -6.80 29.62 15.07
N ASP A 207 -7.34 28.84 16.03
CA ASP A 207 -6.88 28.79 17.41
C ASP A 207 -7.09 27.39 18.02
N SER A 208 -6.49 27.14 19.18
CA SER A 208 -6.54 25.85 19.86
C SER A 208 -7.80 25.68 20.75
N LYS A 209 -8.83 26.51 20.59
CA LYS A 209 -10.01 26.46 21.48
C LYS A 209 -10.75 25.13 21.32
N GLY A 210 -11.07 24.52 22.45
CA GLY A 210 -11.76 23.24 22.49
C GLY A 210 -10.87 22.05 22.13
N LEU A 211 -9.54 22.21 22.06
CA LEU A 211 -8.61 21.10 22.22
C LEU A 211 -8.31 20.93 23.72
N GLU A 212 -8.31 19.70 24.24
CA GLU A 212 -8.11 19.46 25.69
C GLU A 212 -6.91 18.58 26.02
N GLU A 213 -6.68 17.56 25.20
CA GLU A 213 -5.62 16.57 25.40
C GLU A 213 -4.92 16.38 24.06
N LYS A 214 -3.61 16.17 24.08
CA LYS A 214 -2.79 15.93 22.89
C LYS A 214 -1.94 14.69 23.10
N LEU A 215 -2.03 13.75 22.17
CA LEU A 215 -1.05 12.69 21.99
C LEU A 215 -0.21 13.04 20.76
N ARG A 216 1.09 13.27 20.99
CA ARG A 216 2.05 13.43 19.90
C ARG A 216 2.73 12.10 19.62
N VAL A 217 2.88 11.77 18.35
CA VAL A 217 3.39 10.47 17.88
C VAL A 217 4.37 10.66 16.73
N GLN A 218 5.41 9.84 16.68
CA GLN A 218 6.28 9.64 15.52
C GLN A 218 6.13 8.20 15.05
N MET A 219 6.05 8.01 13.74
CA MET A 219 6.08 6.69 13.11
C MET A 219 7.21 6.64 12.09
N ILE A 220 8.06 5.62 12.19
CA ILE A 220 9.13 5.33 11.22
C ILE A 220 9.04 3.86 10.85
N ALA A 221 8.74 3.56 9.59
CA ALA A 221 8.79 2.23 9.03
C ALA A 221 10.00 2.12 8.09
N ASN A 222 10.98 1.30 8.48
CA ASN A 222 12.17 1.00 7.69
C ASN A 222 12.08 -0.39 7.08
N GLY A 223 12.62 -0.52 5.87
CA GLY A 223 12.74 -1.80 5.20
C GLY A 223 11.58 -2.15 4.29
N LEU A 224 10.65 -1.22 4.02
CA LEU A 224 9.43 -1.54 3.29
C LEU A 224 9.74 -2.00 1.86
N LEU A 225 9.19 -3.16 1.54
CA LEU A 225 9.19 -3.85 0.26
C LEU A 225 7.74 -3.96 -0.20
N LEU A 226 7.47 -3.46 -1.40
CA LEU A 226 6.13 -3.42 -2.02
C LEU A 226 5.96 -4.48 -3.11
N GLU A 227 7.00 -5.26 -3.39
CA GLU A 227 7.06 -6.21 -4.49
C GLU A 227 5.89 -7.22 -4.43
N GLY A 228 5.16 -7.35 -5.53
CA GLY A 228 3.94 -8.14 -5.66
C GLY A 228 2.66 -7.45 -5.14
N SER A 229 2.71 -6.17 -4.75
CA SER A 229 1.51 -5.38 -4.52
C SER A 229 0.81 -5.03 -5.83
N GLN A 230 -0.51 -4.94 -5.82
CA GLN A 230 -1.31 -4.55 -6.97
C GLN A 230 -2.65 -3.93 -6.54
N ILE A 231 -3.18 -3.07 -7.39
CA ILE A 231 -4.57 -2.63 -7.35
C ILE A 231 -5.21 -2.85 -8.72
N ARG A 232 -6.43 -3.37 -8.73
CA ARG A 232 -7.25 -3.54 -9.94
C ARG A 232 -8.54 -2.75 -9.77
N LEU A 233 -8.95 -2.08 -10.85
CA LEU A 233 -10.22 -1.37 -10.96
C LEU A 233 -10.98 -1.93 -12.16
N PHE A 234 -12.26 -2.22 -11.97
CA PHE A 234 -13.09 -2.86 -12.99
C PHE A 234 -14.56 -2.61 -12.75
N GLN A 235 -15.38 -2.89 -13.75
CA GLN A 235 -16.83 -2.99 -13.58
C GLN A 235 -17.18 -4.41 -13.15
N THR A 236 -17.93 -4.58 -12.06
CA THR A 236 -18.35 -5.91 -11.60
C THR A 236 -19.28 -6.59 -12.61
N LEU A 237 -19.20 -7.92 -12.67
CA LEU A 237 -20.06 -8.72 -13.54
C LEU A 237 -21.51 -8.78 -13.02
N ASP A 238 -22.40 -9.35 -13.82
CA ASP A 238 -23.82 -9.54 -13.50
C ASP A 238 -24.11 -10.82 -12.67
N GLY A 239 -25.39 -11.13 -12.49
CA GLY A 239 -25.86 -12.36 -11.86
C GLY A 239 -26.20 -12.27 -10.37
N ALA A 240 -26.06 -11.09 -9.75
CA ALA A 240 -26.51 -10.86 -8.39
C ALA A 240 -28.00 -10.51 -8.37
N THR A 241 -28.80 -11.26 -7.60
CA THR A 241 -30.24 -11.02 -7.44
C THR A 241 -30.56 -10.76 -5.98
N THR A 242 -31.18 -9.61 -5.70
CA THR A 242 -31.55 -9.21 -4.35
C THR A 242 -32.36 -10.29 -3.63
N GLY A 243 -31.92 -10.65 -2.42
CA GLY A 243 -32.58 -11.65 -1.59
C GLY A 243 -32.21 -13.11 -1.91
N THR A 244 -31.50 -13.37 -3.00
CA THR A 244 -31.00 -14.70 -3.35
C THR A 244 -29.61 -14.91 -2.76
N GLY A 245 -29.46 -15.86 -1.83
CA GLY A 245 -28.17 -16.11 -1.17
C GLY A 245 -27.61 -14.91 -0.38
N GLY A 246 -28.46 -13.92 -0.07
CA GLY A 246 -28.07 -12.67 0.58
C GLY A 246 -27.30 -11.69 -0.31
N LEU A 247 -27.35 -11.86 -1.63
CA LEU A 247 -26.78 -10.91 -2.61
C LEU A 247 -27.68 -9.68 -2.77
N SER A 248 -27.08 -8.58 -3.26
CA SER A 248 -27.77 -7.36 -3.69
C SER A 248 -27.64 -7.20 -5.20
N SER A 249 -28.73 -6.82 -5.89
CA SER A 249 -28.66 -6.50 -7.32
C SER A 249 -27.80 -5.26 -7.62
N THR A 250 -27.51 -4.44 -6.60
CA THR A 250 -26.59 -3.29 -6.72
C THR A 250 -25.13 -3.72 -6.90
N TYR A 251 -24.82 -5.01 -6.73
CA TYR A 251 -23.50 -5.54 -7.02
C TYR A 251 -23.22 -5.65 -8.52
N ASN A 252 -24.24 -5.61 -9.38
CA ASN A 252 -24.07 -5.80 -10.82
C ASN A 252 -23.64 -4.50 -11.49
N ASN A 253 -22.65 -4.58 -12.39
CA ASN A 253 -22.23 -3.47 -13.24
C ASN A 253 -21.77 -2.21 -12.48
N THR A 254 -21.23 -2.41 -11.28
CA THR A 254 -20.81 -1.37 -10.33
C THR A 254 -19.30 -1.24 -10.35
N LEU A 255 -18.77 -0.08 -9.94
CA LEU A 255 -17.33 0.10 -9.81
C LEU A 255 -16.79 -0.84 -8.72
N GLY A 256 -15.96 -1.79 -9.14
CA GLY A 256 -15.29 -2.78 -8.32
C GLY A 256 -13.79 -2.54 -8.27
N ALA A 257 -13.19 -2.97 -7.16
CA ALA A 257 -11.76 -2.95 -6.93
C ALA A 257 -11.29 -4.27 -6.30
N GLY A 258 -10.03 -4.61 -6.56
CA GLY A 258 -9.29 -5.65 -5.84
C GLY A 258 -7.92 -5.13 -5.45
N LEU A 259 -7.56 -5.28 -4.18
CA LEU A 259 -6.30 -4.79 -3.63
C LEU A 259 -5.52 -5.95 -3.03
N LEU A 260 -4.26 -6.10 -3.45
CA LEU A 260 -3.25 -6.87 -2.75
C LEU A 260 -2.15 -5.89 -2.35
N LEU A 261 -2.08 -5.55 -1.07
CA LEU A 261 -1.09 -4.64 -0.52
C LEU A 261 -0.05 -5.43 0.28
N ARG A 262 1.22 -5.29 -0.08
CA ARG A 262 2.34 -5.92 0.62
C ARG A 262 3.21 -4.83 1.22
N LEU A 263 3.25 -4.79 2.56
CA LEU A 263 4.13 -3.93 3.35
C LEU A 263 5.07 -4.87 4.11
N ASN A 264 5.99 -5.48 3.37
CA ASN A 264 6.94 -6.43 3.92
C ASN A 264 8.22 -5.72 4.33
N THR A 265 8.89 -6.20 5.36
CA THR A 265 10.20 -5.67 5.77
C THR A 265 11.29 -6.73 5.78
N HIS A 266 10.92 -8.01 5.79
CA HIS A 266 11.89 -9.07 5.95
C HIS A 266 11.40 -10.40 5.39
N PHE A 267 11.95 -10.82 4.24
CA PHE A 267 11.58 -12.11 3.65
C PHE A 267 12.03 -13.33 4.49
N ASN A 268 13.15 -13.23 5.23
CA ASN A 268 13.64 -14.38 5.98
C ASN A 268 12.81 -14.55 7.24
N ALA A 269 12.41 -13.43 7.86
CA ALA A 269 11.67 -13.39 9.11
C ALA A 269 12.29 -14.31 10.17
N ASP A 270 13.63 -14.33 10.23
CA ASP A 270 14.46 -15.14 11.13
C ASP A 270 14.66 -14.49 12.51
N GLY A 271 14.08 -13.30 12.73
CA GLY A 271 14.00 -12.61 14.03
C GLY A 271 15.27 -11.90 14.48
N GLY A 272 15.11 -10.74 15.12
CA GLY A 272 16.22 -9.87 15.49
C GLY A 272 15.79 -8.41 15.64
N THR A 273 16.66 -7.58 16.20
CA THR A 273 16.39 -6.16 16.47
C THR A 273 17.08 -5.28 15.43
N TRP A 274 16.68 -5.41 14.17
CA TRP A 274 17.34 -4.68 13.07
C TRP A 274 16.70 -3.31 12.82
N ALA A 275 17.55 -2.30 12.64
CA ALA A 275 17.12 -0.92 12.40
C ALA A 275 16.58 -0.70 10.98
N ASP A 276 16.86 -1.61 10.06
CA ASP A 276 16.44 -1.60 8.66
C ASP A 276 15.17 -2.42 8.40
N LYS A 277 14.62 -3.11 9.42
CA LYS A 277 13.45 -4.00 9.29
C LYS A 277 12.52 -3.80 10.47
N VAL A 278 11.97 -2.60 10.60
CA VAL A 278 11.25 -2.20 11.82
C VAL A 278 10.23 -1.12 11.57
N LEU A 279 9.07 -1.26 12.20
CA LEU A 279 8.11 -0.19 12.43
C LEU A 279 8.27 0.30 13.86
N ARG A 280 8.70 1.54 14.01
CA ARG A 280 8.84 2.23 15.29
C ARG A 280 7.73 3.25 15.46
N ILE A 281 7.11 3.25 16.65
CA ILE A 281 6.16 4.27 17.09
C ILE A 281 6.67 4.85 18.41
N SER A 282 6.91 6.16 18.46
CA SER A 282 7.41 6.86 19.65
C SER A 282 6.51 8.03 20.02
N THR A 283 6.45 8.37 21.29
CA THR A 283 5.63 9.47 21.81
C THR A 283 6.43 10.49 22.61
N ARG A 284 7.63 10.11 23.07
CA ARG A 284 8.45 10.96 23.92
C ARG A 284 9.23 11.99 23.11
N GLU A 285 8.96 13.26 23.35
CA GLU A 285 9.76 14.37 22.82
C GLU A 285 11.05 14.56 23.63
N THR A 286 12.14 14.98 22.99
CA THR A 286 13.38 15.39 23.69
C THR A 286 13.23 16.77 24.32
N THR A 287 12.35 17.60 23.76
CA THR A 287 12.09 18.98 24.16
C THR A 287 10.59 19.22 24.10
N GLY A 288 9.97 19.52 25.24
CA GLY A 288 8.54 19.79 25.32
C GLY A 288 8.09 20.03 26.76
N ALA A 289 7.01 20.79 26.93
CA ALA A 289 6.37 20.96 28.23
C ALA A 289 5.25 19.92 28.40
N ALA A 290 5.08 19.41 29.62
CA ALA A 290 3.96 18.53 29.91
C ALA A 290 2.62 19.24 29.62
N LYS A 291 1.72 18.57 28.90
CA LYS A 291 0.38 19.05 28.53
C LYS A 291 0.36 20.28 27.59
N ASP A 292 1.38 20.47 26.78
CA ASP A 292 1.33 21.49 25.73
C ASP A 292 0.32 21.10 24.63
N LEU A 293 -0.64 21.99 24.34
CA LEU A 293 -1.62 21.82 23.27
C LEU A 293 -1.16 22.43 21.94
N LYS A 294 0.06 22.97 21.88
CA LYS A 294 0.57 23.58 20.65
C LYS A 294 0.82 22.58 19.54
N THR A 295 0.54 23.01 18.32
CA THR A 295 0.79 22.24 17.11
C THR A 295 1.17 23.15 15.94
N PRO A 296 2.10 22.76 15.05
CA PRO A 296 2.54 23.65 13.96
C PRO A 296 1.44 24.11 13.03
N ALA A 297 0.35 23.36 12.87
CA ALA A 297 -0.75 23.77 12.00
C ALA A 297 -1.54 24.98 12.54
N ILE A 298 -1.54 25.20 13.85
CA ILE A 298 -2.29 26.27 14.53
C ILE A 298 -1.32 27.36 15.02
N ASP A 299 -0.28 26.95 15.76
CA ASP A 299 0.64 27.87 16.44
C ASP A 299 1.90 28.20 15.63
N GLY A 300 2.11 27.51 14.50
CA GLY A 300 3.38 27.50 13.79
C GLY A 300 4.48 26.77 14.58
N GLY A 301 5.71 26.83 14.07
CA GLY A 301 6.89 26.25 14.72
C GLY A 301 7.53 25.11 13.93
N ALA A 302 8.53 24.49 14.56
CA ALA A 302 9.31 23.42 13.97
C ALA A 302 8.70 22.04 14.21
N ALA A 303 9.07 21.07 13.38
CA ALA A 303 8.77 19.66 13.60
C ALA A 303 9.38 19.17 14.92
N ALA A 304 8.62 18.36 15.65
CA ALA A 304 9.06 17.81 16.93
C ALA A 304 10.27 16.87 16.78
N VAL A 305 11.11 16.87 17.82
CA VAL A 305 12.24 15.97 17.97
C VAL A 305 11.89 14.94 19.05
N PHE A 306 12.01 13.67 18.68
CA PHE A 306 11.64 12.54 19.53
C PHE A 306 12.89 11.91 20.14
N ASP A 307 12.72 11.32 21.32
CA ASP A 307 13.75 10.52 21.97
C ASP A 307 14.29 9.47 20.99
N THR A 308 15.58 9.15 21.05
CA THR A 308 16.19 8.23 20.06
C THR A 308 15.90 6.76 20.35
N ASN A 309 15.50 6.44 21.59
CA ASN A 309 15.40 5.07 22.07
C ASN A 309 13.97 4.69 22.47
N GLU A 310 13.18 5.61 23.02
CA GLU A 310 11.82 5.34 23.49
C GLU A 310 10.87 4.88 22.37
N GLY A 311 9.95 3.98 22.70
CA GLY A 311 8.80 3.67 21.88
C GLY A 311 8.51 2.18 21.75
N LEU A 312 7.48 1.90 20.95
CA LEU A 312 7.11 0.58 20.49
C LEU A 312 7.88 0.26 19.21
N TYR A 313 8.64 -0.82 19.22
CA TYR A 313 9.38 -1.36 18.08
C TYR A 313 8.73 -2.66 17.65
N ILE A 314 8.32 -2.72 16.41
CA ILE A 314 7.77 -3.91 15.78
C ILE A 314 8.80 -4.33 14.74
N TYR A 315 9.60 -5.36 15.06
CA TYR A 315 10.67 -5.86 14.21
C TYR A 315 10.17 -6.88 13.20
N SER A 316 10.73 -6.83 11.99
CA SER A 316 10.37 -7.67 10.85
C SER A 316 8.85 -7.77 10.60
N PRO A 317 8.07 -6.67 10.63
CA PRO A 317 6.67 -6.73 10.27
C PRO A 317 6.54 -7.05 8.78
N ASN A 318 5.80 -8.10 8.46
CA ASN A 318 5.40 -8.44 7.11
C ASN A 318 3.87 -8.45 7.07
N ILE A 319 3.29 -7.43 6.42
CA ILE A 319 1.84 -7.23 6.34
C ILE A 319 1.43 -7.42 4.89
N ASN A 320 0.69 -8.49 4.61
CA ASN A 320 0.18 -8.83 3.28
C ASN A 320 -1.35 -8.83 3.35
N LEU A 321 -1.97 -7.76 2.87
CA LEU A 321 -3.41 -7.54 2.95
C LEU A 321 -4.06 -7.77 1.58
N VAL A 322 -4.99 -8.72 1.54
CA VAL A 322 -5.91 -8.93 0.42
C VAL A 322 -7.24 -8.31 0.80
N LEU A 323 -7.63 -7.24 0.11
CA LEU A 323 -8.92 -6.59 0.25
C LEU A 323 -9.64 -6.61 -1.09
N GLY A 324 -10.59 -7.54 -1.20
CA GLY A 324 -11.28 -7.81 -2.46
C GLY A 324 -10.40 -8.49 -3.50
N SER A 325 -11.05 -9.03 -4.52
CA SER A 325 -10.42 -9.65 -5.68
C SER A 325 -11.39 -9.61 -6.86
N ILE A 326 -10.95 -10.08 -8.02
CA ILE A 326 -11.85 -10.28 -9.17
C ILE A 326 -12.95 -11.32 -8.93
N TYR A 327 -12.84 -12.16 -7.89
CA TYR A 327 -13.85 -13.15 -7.50
C TYR A 327 -14.76 -12.67 -6.36
N GLN A 328 -14.30 -11.70 -5.57
CA GLN A 328 -15.06 -11.04 -4.51
C GLN A 328 -14.70 -9.54 -4.52
N PRO A 329 -15.31 -8.75 -5.39
CA PRO A 329 -14.94 -7.35 -5.55
C PRO A 329 -15.24 -6.51 -4.30
N LEU A 330 -14.37 -5.54 -4.01
CA LEU A 330 -14.69 -4.40 -3.17
C LEU A 330 -15.42 -3.37 -4.04
N ILE A 331 -16.69 -3.11 -3.79
CA ILE A 331 -17.51 -2.19 -4.58
C ILE A 331 -17.58 -0.81 -3.93
N ILE A 332 -17.64 0.19 -4.80
CA ILE A 332 -17.97 1.57 -4.46
C ILE A 332 -19.31 1.87 -5.11
N ASP A 333 -20.32 2.14 -4.29
CA ASP A 333 -21.69 2.31 -4.74
C ASP A 333 -22.43 3.36 -3.88
N THR A 334 -23.59 3.80 -4.34
CA THR A 334 -24.57 4.55 -3.56
C THR A 334 -25.88 3.77 -3.46
N PRO A 335 -25.98 2.74 -2.61
CA PRO A 335 -27.11 1.80 -2.62
C PRO A 335 -28.47 2.46 -2.36
N ASP A 336 -28.48 3.57 -1.64
CA ASP A 336 -29.67 4.36 -1.30
C ASP A 336 -29.76 5.68 -2.09
N GLY A 337 -28.88 5.88 -3.07
CA GLY A 337 -28.77 7.09 -3.88
C GLY A 337 -28.29 8.33 -3.12
N LYS A 338 -27.83 8.18 -1.87
CA LYS A 338 -27.43 9.30 -1.00
C LYS A 338 -26.06 9.11 -0.35
N ASN A 339 -25.81 7.91 0.15
CA ASN A 339 -24.62 7.58 0.90
C ASN A 339 -23.64 6.81 0.05
N LEU A 340 -22.39 7.26 0.01
CA LEU A 340 -21.30 6.50 -0.57
C LEU A 340 -21.00 5.30 0.34
N SER A 341 -20.97 4.11 -0.25
CA SER A 341 -20.67 2.86 0.42
C SER A 341 -19.46 2.20 -0.22
N LEU A 342 -18.49 1.84 0.62
CA LEU A 342 -17.40 0.94 0.29
C LEU A 342 -17.73 -0.41 0.92
N GLU A 343 -18.07 -1.40 0.10
CA GLU A 343 -18.56 -2.69 0.56
C GLU A 343 -17.83 -3.83 -0.13
N LEU A 344 -17.33 -4.80 0.64
CA LEU A 344 -16.87 -6.06 0.07
C LEU A 344 -18.09 -6.91 -0.25
N THR A 345 -18.24 -7.26 -1.53
CA THR A 345 -19.37 -8.06 -2.00
C THR A 345 -19.44 -9.37 -1.25
N ARG A 346 -20.67 -9.83 -1.01
CA ARG A 346 -20.89 -11.14 -0.42
C ARG A 346 -20.47 -12.24 -1.41
N ILE A 347 -19.81 -13.28 -0.89
CA ILE A 347 -19.47 -14.47 -1.68
C ILE A 347 -20.76 -15.20 -2.08
N PRO A 348 -21.05 -15.36 -3.38
CA PRO A 348 -22.19 -16.12 -3.86
C PRO A 348 -22.14 -17.57 -3.41
N ASN A 349 -23.30 -18.17 -3.12
CA ASN A 349 -23.42 -19.61 -2.95
C ASN A 349 -23.39 -20.32 -4.31
N GLN A 350 -22.27 -20.17 -5.02
CA GLN A 350 -22.00 -20.75 -6.33
C GLN A 350 -20.63 -21.41 -6.29
N ALA A 351 -20.58 -22.71 -6.57
CA ALA A 351 -19.35 -23.48 -6.48
C ALA A 351 -18.24 -22.91 -7.35
N ALA A 352 -18.57 -22.45 -8.56
CA ALA A 352 -17.61 -21.81 -9.46
C ALA A 352 -16.92 -20.59 -8.82
N VAL A 353 -17.60 -19.87 -7.91
CA VAL A 353 -17.07 -18.65 -7.26
C VAL A 353 -16.36 -18.99 -5.95
N TYR A 354 -17.02 -19.67 -5.02
CA TYR A 354 -16.41 -19.90 -3.69
C TYR A 354 -15.18 -20.80 -3.76
N ASN A 355 -15.08 -21.69 -4.77
CA ASN A 355 -13.89 -22.52 -5.02
C ASN A 355 -12.66 -21.69 -5.45
N LYS A 356 -12.86 -20.48 -5.97
CA LYS A 356 -11.75 -19.55 -6.27
C LYS A 356 -11.28 -18.78 -5.05
N ILE A 357 -12.11 -18.69 -4.02
CA ILE A 357 -11.85 -17.85 -2.85
C ILE A 357 -11.31 -18.67 -1.68
N TYR A 358 -11.97 -19.76 -1.33
CA TYR A 358 -11.60 -20.55 -0.16
C TYR A 358 -10.33 -21.37 -0.38
N THR A 359 -9.61 -21.58 0.72
CA THR A 359 -8.39 -22.39 0.81
C THR A 359 -8.69 -23.64 1.64
N ASP A 360 -8.29 -24.82 1.15
CA ASP A 360 -8.29 -26.04 1.96
C ASP A 360 -6.95 -26.15 2.71
N TYR A 361 -6.92 -25.78 3.99
CA TYR A 361 -5.71 -25.87 4.81
C TYR A 361 -5.34 -27.31 5.18
N GLY A 362 -6.23 -28.28 5.00
CA GLY A 362 -5.92 -29.72 5.13
C GLY A 362 -5.26 -30.29 3.88
N ASN A 363 -5.50 -29.68 2.71
CA ASN A 363 -4.89 -30.05 1.43
C ASN A 363 -4.59 -28.80 0.59
N LEU A 364 -3.41 -28.21 0.81
CA LEU A 364 -2.99 -27.00 0.11
C LEU A 364 -2.75 -27.18 -1.40
N ASP A 365 -2.75 -28.43 -1.88
CA ASP A 365 -2.65 -28.79 -3.30
C ASP A 365 -4.03 -29.08 -3.92
N SER A 366 -5.11 -28.73 -3.22
CA SER A 366 -6.48 -28.87 -3.68
C SER A 366 -6.71 -28.19 -5.04
N THR A 367 -7.27 -28.95 -5.99
CA THR A 367 -7.75 -28.41 -7.27
C THR A 367 -9.19 -27.91 -7.21
N THR A 368 -9.89 -28.17 -6.11
CA THR A 368 -11.27 -27.74 -5.88
C THR A 368 -11.28 -26.34 -5.28
N TYR A 369 -10.74 -26.20 -4.08
CA TYR A 369 -10.49 -24.92 -3.40
C TYR A 369 -9.11 -24.41 -3.80
N THR A 370 -9.09 -23.36 -4.62
CA THR A 370 -7.88 -22.79 -5.25
C THR A 370 -7.48 -21.44 -4.65
N GLY A 371 -8.17 -21.01 -3.58
CA GLY A 371 -7.74 -19.90 -2.76
C GLY A 371 -6.39 -20.16 -2.11
N SER A 372 -5.74 -19.08 -1.66
CA SER A 372 -4.46 -19.20 -0.98
C SER A 372 -4.16 -17.99 -0.11
N THR A 373 -3.26 -18.17 0.84
CA THR A 373 -2.73 -17.08 1.67
C THR A 373 -1.56 -16.38 0.99
N CYS A 374 -1.58 -15.05 1.04
CA CYS A 374 -0.40 -14.24 0.73
C CYS A 374 0.42 -14.02 1.98
N ASN A 375 1.67 -14.47 1.97
CA ASN A 375 2.70 -14.17 2.96
C ASN A 375 3.96 -13.65 2.25
N VAL A 376 5.05 -13.45 2.99
CA VAL A 376 6.28 -12.85 2.45
C VAL A 376 7.03 -13.75 1.44
N ARG A 377 6.84 -15.07 1.52
CA ARG A 377 7.52 -16.07 0.68
C ARG A 377 6.61 -16.70 -0.38
N TYR A 378 5.30 -16.60 -0.23
CA TYR A 378 4.31 -17.20 -1.12
C TYR A 378 3.06 -16.33 -1.23
N CYS A 379 2.54 -16.10 -2.44
CA CYS A 379 1.36 -15.26 -2.66
C CYS A 379 0.45 -15.77 -3.80
N GLY A 380 0.17 -17.07 -3.79
CA GLY A 380 -0.62 -17.73 -4.85
C GLY A 380 0.28 -18.35 -5.92
N THR A 381 -0.31 -18.66 -7.08
CA THR A 381 0.34 -19.48 -8.11
C THR A 381 1.58 -18.81 -8.68
N THR A 382 2.71 -19.50 -8.60
CA THR A 382 3.99 -19.02 -9.15
C THR A 382 3.89 -18.75 -10.65
N VAL A 383 4.49 -17.67 -11.10
CA VAL A 383 4.55 -17.26 -12.51
C VAL A 383 6.01 -17.27 -12.97
N SER A 384 6.28 -17.90 -14.12
CA SER A 384 7.62 -17.94 -14.72
C SER A 384 7.72 -16.96 -15.88
N ILE A 385 8.58 -15.95 -15.76
CA ILE A 385 8.79 -14.92 -16.79
C ILE A 385 10.28 -14.89 -17.12
N GLY A 386 10.64 -15.10 -18.39
CA GLY A 386 12.03 -15.04 -18.84
C GLY A 386 12.97 -16.01 -18.09
N GLY A 387 12.47 -17.18 -17.67
CA GLY A 387 13.23 -18.17 -16.90
C GLY A 387 13.39 -17.86 -15.40
N THR A 388 12.79 -16.78 -14.91
CA THR A 388 12.77 -16.42 -13.48
C THR A 388 11.39 -16.71 -12.89
N ASN A 389 11.36 -17.30 -11.69
CA ASN A 389 10.12 -17.60 -10.97
C ASN A 389 9.75 -16.47 -10.01
N TYR A 390 8.53 -15.99 -10.13
CA TYR A 390 7.93 -14.97 -9.29
C TYR A 390 6.75 -15.53 -8.51
N GLN A 391 6.54 -15.03 -7.29
CA GLN A 391 5.35 -15.29 -6.51
C GLN A 391 4.12 -14.81 -7.29
N GLY A 392 3.00 -15.51 -7.12
CA GLY A 392 1.75 -15.09 -7.73
C GLY A 392 1.18 -13.80 -7.13
N THR A 393 0.06 -13.36 -7.71
CA THR A 393 -0.75 -12.23 -7.22
C THR A 393 -2.23 -12.60 -7.11
N THR A 394 -2.53 -13.90 -6.96
CA THR A 394 -3.89 -14.46 -6.96
C THR A 394 -4.35 -14.93 -5.59
N ALA A 395 -3.60 -14.62 -4.53
CA ALA A 395 -3.99 -14.94 -3.17
C ALA A 395 -5.30 -14.24 -2.78
N THR A 396 -6.06 -14.91 -1.92
CA THR A 396 -7.40 -14.51 -1.46
C THR A 396 -7.45 -14.26 0.04
N HIS A 397 -6.43 -14.74 0.76
CA HIS A 397 -6.31 -14.58 2.21
C HIS A 397 -5.07 -13.74 2.53
N SER A 398 -5.21 -12.92 3.55
CA SER A 398 -4.17 -12.04 4.08
C SER A 398 -3.29 -12.76 5.09
N SER A 399 -2.12 -12.20 5.37
CA SER A 399 -1.32 -12.57 6.53
C SER A 399 -0.59 -11.38 7.14
N ILE A 400 -0.32 -11.49 8.43
CA ILE A 400 0.50 -10.55 9.20
C ILE A 400 1.48 -11.38 10.01
N SER A 401 2.77 -11.13 9.85
CA SER A 401 3.81 -11.70 10.72
C SER A 401 4.67 -10.60 11.32
N ILE A 402 5.13 -10.83 12.55
CA ILE A 402 5.99 -9.94 13.31
C ILE A 402 7.07 -10.78 13.98
N GLY A 403 8.33 -10.36 13.86
CA GLY A 403 9.47 -11.01 14.48
C GLY A 403 9.89 -12.31 13.78
N LYS A 404 10.36 -13.27 14.56
CA LYS A 404 10.78 -14.59 14.05
C LYS A 404 9.57 -15.47 13.74
N VAL A 405 9.51 -16.00 12.52
CA VAL A 405 8.49 -16.96 12.12
C VAL A 405 9.10 -18.16 11.40
N ALA A 406 8.50 -19.32 11.59
CA ALA A 406 8.80 -20.53 10.86
C ALA A 406 7.83 -20.70 9.69
N PHE A 407 8.34 -21.22 8.58
CA PHE A 407 7.56 -21.53 7.39
C PHE A 407 7.41 -23.04 7.24
N SER A 408 6.24 -23.48 6.78
CA SER A 408 5.93 -24.90 6.56
C SER A 408 5.11 -25.08 5.29
N ASN A 409 4.99 -26.33 4.82
CA ASN A 409 4.21 -26.70 3.63
C ASN A 409 4.65 -25.93 2.37
N ASN A 410 5.95 -25.93 2.08
CA ASN A 410 6.56 -25.18 0.98
C ASN A 410 6.28 -23.67 1.08
N ASP A 411 6.57 -23.08 2.25
CA ASP A 411 6.36 -21.67 2.58
C ASP A 411 4.90 -21.17 2.58
N ARG A 412 3.90 -22.06 2.46
CA ARG A 412 2.48 -21.69 2.40
C ARG A 412 1.81 -21.45 3.75
N ILE A 413 2.44 -21.87 4.85
CA ILE A 413 1.94 -21.66 6.22
C ILE A 413 3.04 -21.05 7.09
N MET A 414 2.68 -20.00 7.84
CA MET A 414 3.54 -19.34 8.84
C MET A 414 3.17 -19.75 10.26
N ASN A 415 4.19 -19.86 11.12
CA ASN A 415 4.04 -20.13 12.55
C ASN A 415 4.95 -19.18 13.34
N ALA A 416 4.41 -18.53 14.38
CA ALA A 416 5.23 -17.71 15.27
C ALA A 416 6.25 -18.58 16.03
N ASP A 417 7.49 -18.11 16.15
CA ASP A 417 8.50 -18.78 16.97
C ASP A 417 8.19 -18.55 18.47
N LYS A 418 8.32 -19.60 19.28
CA LYS A 418 7.96 -19.59 20.71
C LYS A 418 9.18 -19.62 21.64
N ALA A 419 10.39 -19.58 21.10
CA ALA A 419 11.61 -19.56 21.89
C ALA A 419 11.70 -18.26 22.72
N SER A 420 12.24 -18.35 23.93
CA SER A 420 12.41 -17.21 24.84
C SER A 420 13.37 -16.14 24.32
N THR A 421 14.17 -16.46 23.29
CA THR A 421 15.09 -15.54 22.63
C THR A 421 14.48 -14.81 21.44
N THR A 422 13.22 -15.10 21.09
CA THR A 422 12.57 -14.52 19.92
C THR A 422 12.17 -13.07 20.17
N SER A 423 12.59 -12.18 19.27
CA SER A 423 12.21 -10.78 19.26
C SER A 423 11.22 -10.49 18.15
N GLY A 424 10.22 -9.65 18.45
CA GLY A 424 9.27 -9.14 17.48
C GLY A 424 8.73 -7.80 17.95
N ILE A 425 7.81 -7.81 18.90
CA ILE A 425 7.25 -6.61 19.51
C ILE A 425 8.06 -6.25 20.77
N VAL A 426 8.72 -5.10 20.78
CA VAL A 426 9.58 -4.66 21.89
C VAL A 426 9.19 -3.24 22.30
N MET A 427 8.89 -3.06 23.59
CA MET A 427 8.71 -1.74 24.20
C MET A 427 10.04 -1.29 24.79
N LYS A 428 10.52 -0.11 24.37
CA LYS A 428 11.78 0.47 24.83
C LYS A 428 11.52 1.78 25.54
N GLY A 429 12.29 2.05 26.59
CA GLY A 429 12.14 3.25 27.42
C GLY A 429 13.40 3.55 28.22
N THR A 430 13.25 4.14 29.40
CA THR A 430 14.37 4.40 30.32
C THR A 430 14.81 3.17 31.13
N GLY A 431 13.96 2.15 31.19
CA GLY A 431 14.22 0.87 31.86
C GLY A 431 14.68 -0.22 30.89
N ALA A 432 14.67 -1.47 31.38
CA ALA A 432 14.93 -2.62 30.52
C ALA A 432 13.87 -2.77 29.43
N ASP A 433 14.31 -3.16 28.23
CA ASP A 433 13.41 -3.45 27.12
C ASP A 433 12.45 -4.58 27.47
N VAL A 434 11.16 -4.39 27.18
CA VAL A 434 10.13 -5.42 27.36
C VAL A 434 9.82 -6.04 26.01
N ASN A 435 10.26 -7.29 25.82
CA ASN A 435 9.99 -8.06 24.61
C ASN A 435 8.72 -8.90 24.79
N LEU A 436 7.72 -8.67 23.94
CA LEU A 436 6.45 -9.40 23.91
C LEU A 436 6.46 -10.58 22.92
N GLY A 437 7.59 -10.83 22.24
CA GLY A 437 7.78 -11.96 21.33
C GLY A 437 7.32 -11.70 19.89
N SER A 438 7.17 -12.78 19.12
CA SER A 438 6.67 -12.77 17.74
C SER A 438 5.18 -13.08 17.66
N ALA A 439 4.54 -12.66 16.56
CA ALA A 439 3.14 -12.94 16.29
C ALA A 439 2.94 -13.32 14.82
N VAL A 440 1.94 -14.18 14.57
CA VAL A 440 1.50 -14.55 13.23
C VAL A 440 -0.03 -14.58 13.21
N ILE A 441 -0.60 -13.93 12.21
CA ILE A 441 -1.96 -14.12 11.73
C ILE A 441 -1.80 -14.63 10.30
N ASP A 442 -2.19 -15.87 10.04
CA ASP A 442 -2.06 -16.48 8.73
C ASP A 442 -3.44 -16.97 8.26
N GLY A 443 -3.74 -16.74 6.98
CA GLY A 443 -5.02 -17.15 6.41
C GLY A 443 -6.22 -16.28 6.79
N LEU A 444 -6.01 -14.97 6.97
CA LEU A 444 -7.11 -14.04 7.26
C LEU A 444 -7.95 -13.77 6.00
N LEU A 445 -9.18 -14.27 5.98
CA LEU A 445 -10.18 -13.93 4.95
C LEU A 445 -11.11 -12.84 5.46
N ILE A 446 -11.10 -11.68 4.79
CA ILE A 446 -12.14 -10.66 5.00
C ILE A 446 -13.36 -11.11 4.20
N GLN A 447 -14.39 -11.61 4.87
CA GLN A 447 -15.62 -12.08 4.21
C GLN A 447 -16.66 -10.96 4.04
N HIS A 448 -16.68 -10.02 4.98
CA HIS A 448 -17.61 -8.91 4.98
C HIS A 448 -16.91 -7.67 5.52
N PHE A 449 -16.98 -6.59 4.76
CA PHE A 449 -16.48 -5.28 5.13
C PHE A 449 -17.43 -4.27 4.52
N LYS A 450 -17.91 -3.32 5.32
CA LYS A 450 -18.78 -2.25 4.84
C LYS A 450 -18.52 -0.98 5.62
N MET A 451 -18.23 0.08 4.88
CA MET A 451 -18.21 1.45 5.38
C MET A 451 -19.19 2.25 4.55
N THR A 452 -20.09 2.97 5.20
CA THR A 452 -21.09 3.80 4.51
C THR A 452 -21.07 5.18 5.14
N THR A 453 -21.07 6.22 4.32
CA THR A 453 -21.21 7.59 4.81
C THR A 453 -22.58 7.78 5.45
N THR A 454 -22.69 8.72 6.39
CA THR A 454 -23.98 9.10 6.99
C THR A 454 -24.31 10.53 6.55
N GLY A 455 -24.78 10.68 5.31
CA GLY A 455 -25.13 11.94 4.66
C GLY A 455 -23.95 12.64 3.99
N LEU A 456 -24.04 12.82 2.67
CA LEU A 456 -23.42 13.95 1.96
C LEU A 456 -24.37 15.14 1.99
#